data_AF-A0A448ZFN2-F1
#
_entry.id   AF-A0A448ZFN2-F1
#
_cell.length_a   1.000
_cell.length_b   1.000
_cell.length_c   1.000
_cell.angle_alpha   90.00
_cell.angle_beta   90.00
_cell.angle_gamma   90.00
#
_symmetry.space_group_name_H-M   'P 1'
#
loop_
_entity.id
_entity.type
_entity.pdbx_description
1 polymer ?
#
loop_
_entity_poly.entity_id
_entity_poly.type
_entity_poly.pdbx_seq_one_letter_code
_entity_poly.pdbx_strand_id
1 'polypeptide(L)'
;MNSPSMTILNQQQHRSISKYISKSARKRMPLTTKRAGKGYYKGKGATKEGRLTSKGKFIPDPKKKLELIVPDLEGFNLKPYIARTASKIAPELRRRPGQV
;
A
#
# COMPACT_ATOMS: atom_id res chain seq x y z
N MET A 1 27.06 -32.30 58.62
CA MET A 1 27.35 -32.36 57.17
C MET A 1 26.14 -31.81 56.45
N ASN A 2 26.08 -30.48 56.26
CA ASN A 2 24.90 -29.84 55.66
C ASN A 2 25.36 -29.23 54.34
N SER A 3 25.00 -29.90 53.24
CA SER A 3 25.29 -29.49 51.87
C SER A 3 24.40 -28.30 51.47
N PRO A 4 24.95 -27.21 50.93
CA PRO A 4 24.10 -26.14 50.39
C PRO A 4 23.47 -26.63 49.08
N SER A 5 22.14 -26.79 49.08
CA SER A 5 21.36 -27.05 47.87
C SER A 5 21.49 -25.84 46.94
N MET A 6 22.19 -26.01 45.82
CA MET A 6 22.33 -24.99 44.77
C MET A 6 20.97 -24.69 44.13
N THR A 7 20.26 -23.69 44.66
CA THR A 7 19.02 -23.20 44.08
C THR A 7 19.36 -22.52 42.76
N ILE A 8 19.09 -23.20 41.65
CA ILE A 8 19.18 -22.63 40.31
C ILE A 8 18.11 -21.54 40.22
N LEU A 9 18.51 -20.29 40.42
CA LEU A 9 17.70 -19.11 40.12
C LEU A 9 17.39 -19.13 38.62
N ASN A 10 16.21 -19.66 38.30
CA ASN A 10 15.66 -19.70 36.96
C ASN A 10 15.34 -18.25 36.57
N GLN A 11 16.32 -17.53 36.01
CA GLN A 11 16.11 -16.19 35.48
C GLN A 11 15.12 -16.30 34.32
N GLN A 12 13.85 -16.04 34.61
CA GLN A 12 12.83 -15.84 33.58
C GLN A 12 13.26 -14.63 32.76
N GLN A 13 13.82 -14.88 31.57
CA GLN A 13 14.12 -13.84 30.61
C GLN A 13 12.79 -13.27 30.11
N HIS A 14 12.29 -12.24 30.79
CA HIS A 14 11.21 -11.42 30.27
C HIS A 14 11.72 -10.76 28.98
N ARG A 15 11.34 -11.33 27.83
CA ARG A 15 11.61 -10.72 26.53
C ARG A 15 10.76 -9.45 26.46
N SER A 16 11.36 -8.32 26.84
CA SER A 16 10.79 -7.02 26.54
C SER A 16 10.78 -6.87 25.01
N ILE A 17 9.60 -7.06 24.42
CA ILE A 17 9.40 -6.79 23.00
C ILE A 17 9.49 -5.27 22.87
N SER A 18 10.65 -4.76 22.48
CA SER A 18 10.83 -3.32 22.27
C SER A 18 9.87 -2.87 21.17
N LYS A 19 9.25 -1.69 21.31
CA LYS A 19 8.38 -1.07 20.29
C LYS A 19 9.07 -0.98 18.92
N TYR A 20 10.40 -1.02 18.89
CA TYR A 20 11.21 -0.93 17.69
C TYR A 20 11.75 -2.29 17.26
N ILE A 21 11.79 -2.48 15.94
CA ILE A 21 12.48 -3.61 15.31
C ILE A 21 13.97 -3.56 15.69
N SER A 22 14.59 -4.73 15.93
CA SER A 22 16.00 -4.83 16.28
C SER A 22 16.90 -4.11 15.26
N LYS A 23 18.06 -3.60 15.71
CA LYS A 23 19.01 -2.91 14.82
C LYS A 23 19.41 -3.78 13.62
N SER A 24 19.55 -5.09 13.82
CA SER A 24 19.89 -6.05 12.75
C SER A 24 18.74 -6.26 11.75
N ALA A 25 17.49 -6.30 12.21
CA ALA A 25 16.33 -6.41 11.33
C ALA A 25 16.04 -5.10 10.58
N ARG A 26 16.30 -3.93 11.19
CA ARG A 26 16.18 -2.63 10.51
C ARG A 26 17.10 -2.51 9.29
N LYS A 27 18.31 -3.06 9.35
CA LYS A 27 19.27 -3.06 8.22
C LYS A 27 18.83 -3.90 7.02
N ARG A 28 17.97 -4.90 7.24
CA ARG A 28 17.45 -5.81 6.19
C ARG A 28 16.16 -5.31 5.54
N MET A 29 15.60 -4.19 6.01
CA MET A 29 14.39 -3.63 5.42
C MET A 29 14.68 -2.98 4.06
N PRO A 30 13.73 -3.04 3.11
CA PRO A 30 13.87 -2.33 1.85
C PRO A 30 14.16 -0.84 2.06
N LEU A 31 15.11 -0.31 1.29
CA LEU A 31 15.43 1.11 1.32
C LEU A 31 14.22 1.93 0.83
N THR A 32 14.01 3.10 1.42
CA THR A 32 13.03 4.07 0.94
C THR A 32 13.75 5.33 0.51
N THR A 33 13.06 6.24 -0.20
CA THR A 33 13.62 7.54 -0.62
C THR A 33 14.16 8.38 0.53
N LYS A 34 13.75 8.12 1.77
CA LYS A 34 14.18 8.87 2.97
C LYS A 34 15.27 8.17 3.77
N ARG A 35 15.58 6.90 3.48
CA ARG A 35 16.55 6.10 4.25
C ARG A 35 17.95 6.09 3.66
N ALA A 36 18.10 6.49 2.41
CA ALA A 36 19.40 6.51 1.75
C ALA A 36 20.01 7.92 1.76
N GLY A 37 21.34 7.99 1.68
CA GLY A 37 22.08 9.26 1.61
C GLY A 37 22.01 9.95 0.25
N LYS A 38 22.79 11.02 0.10
CA LYS A 38 22.89 11.81 -1.15
C LYS A 38 23.37 10.91 -2.31
N GLY A 39 22.77 11.08 -3.49
CA GLY A 39 23.10 10.33 -4.71
C GLY A 39 22.23 9.08 -4.95
N TYR A 40 21.48 8.61 -3.94
CA TYR A 40 20.55 7.50 -4.13
C TYR A 40 19.18 7.98 -4.61
N TYR A 41 18.87 7.74 -5.88
CA TYR A 41 17.56 8.02 -6.46
C TYR A 41 16.73 6.74 -6.60
N LYS A 42 15.70 6.57 -5.76
CA LYS A 42 14.81 5.38 -5.79
C LYS A 42 13.52 5.57 -6.58
N GLY A 43 12.95 6.77 -6.55
CA GLY A 43 11.60 7.03 -7.07
C GLY A 43 10.47 6.48 -6.19
N LYS A 44 9.23 6.68 -6.66
CA LYS A 44 7.97 6.31 -5.99
C LYS A 44 6.91 5.72 -6.93
N GLY A 45 7.32 5.21 -8.09
CA GLY A 45 6.39 4.62 -9.07
C GLY A 45 5.59 5.67 -9.86
N ALA A 46 5.95 6.95 -9.79
CA ALA A 46 5.39 7.97 -10.66
C ALA A 46 5.76 7.73 -12.13
N THR A 47 4.88 8.16 -13.04
CA THR A 47 5.07 8.11 -14.49
C THR A 47 6.27 8.96 -14.93
N LYS A 48 6.92 8.55 -16.02
CA LYS A 48 8.01 9.32 -16.64
C LYS A 48 7.44 10.27 -17.69
N GLU A 49 7.20 11.51 -17.30
CA GLU A 49 6.53 12.52 -18.13
C GLU A 49 7.47 13.28 -19.09
N GLY A 50 8.75 12.93 -19.14
CA GLY A 50 9.71 13.70 -19.92
C GLY A 50 11.13 13.17 -19.80
N ARG A 51 12.10 14.04 -20.05
CA ARG A 51 13.53 13.70 -19.98
C ARG A 51 14.37 14.79 -19.32
N LEU A 52 15.50 14.37 -18.76
CA LEU A 52 16.54 15.28 -18.32
C LEU A 52 17.43 15.67 -19.50
N THR A 53 17.97 16.88 -19.45
CA THR A 53 19.02 17.38 -20.34
C THR A 53 20.40 17.07 -19.78
N SER A 54 21.45 17.21 -20.59
CA SER A 54 22.85 17.06 -20.15
C SER A 54 23.23 18.00 -19.01
N LYS A 55 22.57 19.16 -18.91
CA LYS A 55 22.76 20.16 -17.84
C LYS A 55 21.82 19.96 -16.64
N GLY A 56 21.11 18.82 -16.56
CA GLY A 56 20.23 18.50 -15.42
C GLY A 56 18.87 19.21 -15.40
N LYS A 57 18.54 20.03 -16.42
CA LYS A 57 17.18 20.58 -16.56
C LYS A 57 16.21 19.51 -17.04
N PHE A 58 14.96 19.55 -16.57
CA PHE A 58 13.89 18.65 -17.01
C PHE A 58 13.07 19.29 -18.14
N ILE A 59 12.79 18.51 -19.19
CA ILE A 59 11.92 18.90 -20.31
C ILE A 59 10.70 17.96 -20.28
N PRO A 60 9.49 18.46 -19.99
CA PRO A 60 8.27 17.68 -20.08
C PRO A 60 7.90 17.38 -21.53
N ASP A 61 7.37 16.19 -21.79
CA ASP A 61 6.85 15.75 -23.09
C ASP A 61 5.32 15.68 -23.01
N PRO A 62 4.57 16.60 -23.66
CA PRO A 62 3.12 16.63 -23.63
C PRO A 62 2.48 15.29 -24.04
N LYS A 63 3.10 14.54 -24.95
CA LYS A 63 2.57 13.24 -25.42
C LYS A 63 2.66 12.12 -24.38
N LYS A 64 3.50 12.28 -23.36
CA LYS A 64 3.70 11.31 -22.27
C LYS A 64 2.98 11.72 -20.99
N LYS A 65 2.39 12.90 -20.97
CA LYS A 65 1.63 13.39 -19.83
C LYS A 65 0.34 12.59 -19.71
N LEU A 66 0.00 12.20 -18.50
CA LEU A 66 -1.26 11.52 -18.23
C LEU A 66 -2.41 12.52 -18.40
N GLU A 67 -3.33 12.24 -19.32
CA GLU A 67 -4.56 13.01 -19.52
C GLU A 67 -5.76 12.18 -19.06
N LEU A 68 -6.55 12.73 -18.14
CA LEU A 68 -7.78 12.12 -17.67
C LEU A 68 -8.93 12.70 -18.50
N ILE A 69 -9.36 11.95 -19.52
CA ILE A 69 -10.49 12.33 -20.37
C ILE A 69 -11.77 12.05 -19.59
N VAL A 70 -12.36 13.10 -19.04
CA VAL A 70 -13.61 13.02 -18.28
C VAL A 70 -14.77 13.26 -19.24
N PRO A 71 -15.76 12.35 -19.32
CA PRO A 71 -16.96 12.58 -20.11
C PRO A 71 -17.84 13.65 -19.45
N ASP A 72 -18.71 14.28 -20.25
CA ASP A 72 -19.77 15.11 -19.69
C ASP A 72 -20.78 14.24 -18.95
N LEU A 73 -21.17 14.68 -17.75
CA LEU A 73 -22.05 13.94 -16.84
C LEU A 73 -23.37 14.68 -16.58
N GLU A 74 -23.64 15.78 -17.30
CA GLU A 74 -24.91 16.49 -17.18
C GLU A 74 -26.09 15.56 -17.57
N GLY A 75 -27.10 15.47 -16.70
CA GLY A 75 -28.26 14.59 -16.89
C GLY A 75 -28.04 13.10 -16.57
N PHE A 76 -26.88 12.72 -16.02
CA PHE A 76 -26.60 11.31 -15.69
C PHE A 76 -27.30 10.88 -14.39
N ASN A 77 -28.17 9.87 -14.48
CA ASN A 77 -28.95 9.37 -13.34
C ASN A 77 -28.19 8.36 -12.46
N LEU A 78 -27.05 7.85 -12.92
CA LEU A 78 -26.27 6.85 -12.19
C LEU A 78 -25.56 7.51 -11.00
N LYS A 79 -25.65 6.87 -9.84
CA LYS A 79 -25.01 7.30 -8.59
C LYS A 79 -23.93 6.30 -8.17
N PRO A 80 -22.96 6.68 -7.32
CA PRO A 80 -21.93 5.77 -6.82
C PRO A 80 -22.48 4.57 -6.03
N TYR A 81 -23.70 4.71 -5.49
CA TYR A 81 -24.35 3.71 -4.66
C TYR A 81 -25.75 3.39 -5.19
N ILE A 82 -26.17 2.15 -4.92
CA ILE A 82 -27.53 1.66 -5.18
C ILE A 82 -28.33 1.58 -3.88
N ALA A 83 -29.66 1.61 -3.98
CA ALA A 83 -30.53 1.38 -2.85
C ALA A 83 -30.34 -0.04 -2.29
N ARG A 84 -30.38 -0.19 -0.97
CA ARG A 84 -30.24 -1.51 -0.29
C ARG A 84 -31.34 -2.51 -0.69
N THR A 85 -32.47 -2.01 -1.15
CA THR A 85 -33.62 -2.77 -1.64
C THR A 85 -33.43 -3.35 -3.04
N ALA A 86 -32.43 -2.89 -3.80
CA ALA A 86 -32.16 -3.41 -5.12
C ALA A 86 -31.76 -4.89 -5.06
N SER A 87 -32.27 -5.69 -6.01
CA SER A 87 -32.00 -7.11 -6.03
C SER A 87 -30.54 -7.39 -6.39
N LYS A 88 -29.88 -8.21 -5.57
CA LYS A 88 -28.49 -8.65 -5.80
C LYS A 88 -28.40 -9.85 -6.75
N ILE A 89 -29.54 -10.40 -7.13
CA ILE A 89 -29.64 -11.57 -8.02
C ILE A 89 -29.40 -11.08 -9.44
N ALA A 90 -28.49 -11.79 -10.12
CA ALA A 90 -28.17 -11.55 -11.52
C ALA A 90 -29.44 -11.65 -12.38
N PRO A 91 -29.61 -10.76 -13.38
CA PRO A 91 -30.86 -10.62 -14.12
C PRO A 91 -31.34 -11.92 -14.78
N GLU A 92 -30.42 -12.79 -15.19
CA GLU A 92 -30.69 -14.09 -15.82
C GLU A 92 -31.27 -15.14 -14.85
N LEU A 93 -31.00 -15.02 -13.55
CA LEU A 93 -31.52 -15.93 -12.51
C LEU A 93 -32.81 -15.40 -11.86
N ARG A 94 -33.28 -14.22 -12.28
CA ARG A 94 -34.55 -13.67 -11.80
C ARG A 94 -35.67 -14.53 -12.37
N ARG A 95 -36.33 -15.31 -11.51
CA ARG A 95 -37.57 -16.01 -11.87
C ARG A 95 -38.54 -14.98 -12.45
N ARG A 96 -38.96 -15.19 -13.70
CA ARG A 96 -40.01 -14.36 -14.29
C ARG A 96 -41.28 -14.60 -13.47
N PRO A 97 -41.99 -13.55 -13.03
CA PRO A 97 -43.28 -13.75 -12.38
C PRO A 97 -44.19 -14.54 -13.33
N GLY A 98 -44.64 -15.72 -12.90
CA GLY A 98 -45.52 -16.60 -13.68
C GLY A 98 -44.87 -17.85 -14.31
N GLN A 99 -43.58 -18.12 -14.07
CA GLN A 99 -42.95 -19.38 -14.47
C GLN A 99 -43.00 -20.37 -13.29
N VAL A 100 -43.94 -21.32 -13.34
CA VAL A 100 -44.06 -22.46 -12.40
C VAL A 100 -43.09 -23.55 -12.80
#